data_AF-A0A814VLK2-F1
#
_entry.id   AF-A0A814VLK2-F1
#
_cell.length_a   1.000
_cell.length_b   1.000
_cell.length_c   1.000
_cell.angle_alpha   90.00
_cell.angle_beta   90.00
_cell.angle_gamma   90.00
#
_symmetry.space_group_name_H-M   'P 1'
#
loop_
_entity.id
_entity.type
_entity.pdbx_description
1 polymer ?
#
loop_
_entity_poly.entity_id
_entity_poly.type
_entity_poly.pdbx_seq_one_letter_code
_entity_poly.pdbx_strand_id
1 'polypeptide(L)'
;MHRYRHFDDVIDSSNIDSPAILPDNENDEAFQTILNERYGGYPMIENDYFNNEIKILSRDRRRTLLKYQQKVDRTDWQMTPPTVNAYYNPTNNEIVFPAGILQSPLFHKDYPISINYGAIGSIIGHEVTHGFDNQGRQFDADGNIHSWWSKSSLENFEEKTKCFVKQYSTFTFDGHNENGQRTLDENIADNGGLKIAYLAYDKIKQRNLKTDNNLQLPDENIADNGGLKIAYLAYDKIKQRNLKTDNNLQLPGLNYNSDQLFFIASAHSMCNIQTTNGIHYDFITDPHSPARFRIIGTVQNSDEFRKAFSCKSKTSMNPSIKCQLW
;
A
#
# COMPACT_ATOMS: atom_id res chain seq x y z
N MET A 1 -27.67 1.97 27.88
CA MET A 1 -26.74 3.04 27.46
C MET A 1 -25.41 2.39 27.12
N HIS A 2 -25.26 1.94 25.87
CA HIS A 2 -24.03 1.32 25.40
C HIS A 2 -23.06 2.43 24.98
N ARG A 3 -21.98 2.61 25.75
CA ARG A 3 -20.81 3.38 25.29
C ARG A 3 -20.24 2.65 24.08
N TYR A 4 -20.29 3.31 22.93
CA TYR A 4 -19.61 2.90 21.72
C TYR A 4 -18.12 2.68 22.06
N ARG A 5 -17.61 1.46 21.82
CA ARG A 5 -16.17 1.20 21.78
C ARG A 5 -15.59 2.09 20.67
N HIS A 6 -14.46 2.73 20.96
CA HIS A 6 -13.81 3.64 20.03
C HIS A 6 -13.30 2.88 18.80
N PHE A 7 -13.21 3.60 17.68
CA PHE A 7 -12.66 3.10 16.42
C PHE A 7 -11.19 2.63 16.58
N ASP A 8 -10.52 3.05 17.65
CA ASP A 8 -9.17 2.66 18.09
C ASP A 8 -9.04 1.16 18.42
N ASP A 9 -10.13 0.48 18.79
CA ASP A 9 -10.11 -0.95 19.14
C ASP A 9 -10.07 -1.88 17.91
N VAL A 10 -10.34 -1.35 16.70
CA VAL A 10 -10.47 -2.16 15.47
C VAL A 10 -9.24 -2.08 14.57
N ILE A 11 -8.44 -1.02 14.70
CA ILE A 11 -7.18 -0.83 13.99
C ILE A 11 -6.14 -0.41 15.02
N ASP A 12 -5.75 -1.35 15.88
CA ASP A 12 -4.48 -1.15 16.56
C ASP A 12 -3.37 -1.41 15.55
N SER A 13 -2.87 -0.33 14.95
CA SER A 13 -1.64 -0.35 14.18
C SER A 13 -0.42 -0.93 14.88
N SER A 14 -0.46 -1.05 16.21
CA SER A 14 0.55 -1.75 16.98
C SER A 14 0.44 -3.28 16.86
N ASN A 15 -0.67 -3.79 16.30
CA ASN A 15 -0.87 -5.19 15.92
C ASN A 15 -0.57 -5.47 14.44
N ILE A 16 -0.23 -4.46 13.64
CA ILE A 16 0.29 -4.66 12.29
C ILE A 16 1.77 -5.02 12.42
N ASP A 17 2.05 -6.32 12.47
CA ASP A 17 3.43 -6.83 12.48
C ASP A 17 4.07 -6.57 11.11
N SER A 18 5.07 -5.68 11.06
CA SER A 18 5.90 -5.45 9.88
C SER A 18 7.35 -5.78 10.19
N PRO A 19 7.79 -7.04 10.10
CA PRO A 19 9.20 -7.39 10.30
C PRO A 19 10.01 -7.07 9.04
N ALA A 20 10.01 -5.81 8.62
CA ALA A 20 10.79 -5.33 7.48
C ALA A 20 12.28 -5.21 7.82
N ILE A 21 12.98 -6.29 8.18
CA ILE A 21 14.45 -6.33 8.24
C ILE A 21 14.92 -7.79 8.06
N LEU A 22 15.63 -8.06 6.95
CA LEU A 22 16.58 -9.17 6.87
C LEU A 22 17.72 -8.89 7.87
N PRO A 23 18.24 -9.88 8.62
CA PRO A 23 19.33 -9.65 9.55
C PRO A 23 20.58 -9.10 8.84
N ASP A 24 21.27 -8.17 9.49
CA ASP A 24 22.41 -7.41 8.93
C ASP A 24 23.67 -8.27 8.63
N ASN A 25 23.70 -9.55 9.00
CA ASN A 25 24.87 -10.41 8.90
C ASN A 25 24.52 -11.86 8.51
N GLU A 26 25.05 -12.34 7.39
CA GLU A 26 24.89 -13.73 6.95
C GLU A 26 25.55 -14.76 7.88
N ASN A 27 26.51 -14.34 8.71
CA ASN A 27 27.15 -15.21 9.72
C ASN A 27 26.41 -15.21 11.08
N ASP A 28 25.24 -14.58 11.15
CA ASP A 28 24.40 -14.66 12.35
C ASP A 28 23.96 -16.12 12.56
N GLU A 29 24.30 -16.68 13.72
CA GLU A 29 24.03 -18.08 14.08
C GLU A 29 22.53 -18.39 14.10
N ALA A 30 21.68 -17.41 14.47
CA ALA A 30 20.23 -17.56 14.41
C ALA A 30 19.76 -17.58 12.95
N PHE A 31 20.32 -16.74 12.08
CA PHE A 31 20.00 -16.75 10.66
C PHE A 31 20.42 -18.05 9.98
N GLN A 32 21.62 -18.54 10.26
CA GLN A 32 22.10 -19.82 9.76
C GLN A 32 21.27 -21.00 10.28
N THR A 33 20.82 -20.93 11.54
CA THR A 33 19.90 -21.93 12.10
C THR A 33 18.57 -21.92 11.35
N ILE A 34 17.95 -20.75 11.13
CA ILE A 34 16.69 -20.61 10.39
C ILE A 34 16.85 -21.10 8.95
N LEU A 35 17.94 -20.76 8.27
CA LEU A 35 18.22 -21.25 6.92
C LEU A 35 18.41 -22.76 6.89
N ASN A 36 19.14 -23.33 7.85
CA ASN A 36 19.35 -24.78 7.93
C ASN A 36 18.07 -25.54 8.31
N GLU A 37 17.22 -25.00 9.16
CA GLU A 37 15.87 -25.55 9.38
C GLU A 37 15.02 -25.47 8.10
N ARG A 38 15.10 -24.33 7.40
CA ARG A 38 14.28 -24.04 6.21
C ARG A 38 14.74 -24.78 4.96
N TYR A 39 16.02 -25.07 4.79
CA TYR A 39 16.63 -25.62 3.57
C TYR A 39 17.53 -26.83 3.80
N GLY A 40 17.96 -27.10 5.03
CA GLY A 40 18.84 -28.22 5.36
C GLY A 40 18.22 -29.58 5.07
N GLY A 41 19.09 -30.58 4.89
CA GLY A 41 18.72 -31.99 4.68
C GLY A 41 18.44 -32.40 3.23
N TYR A 42 18.63 -31.50 2.25
CA TYR A 42 18.35 -31.78 0.84
C TYR A 42 19.51 -31.30 -0.04
N PRO A 43 20.53 -32.14 -0.30
CA PRO A 43 21.61 -31.78 -1.18
C PRO A 43 21.08 -31.61 -2.61
N MET A 44 21.31 -30.43 -3.16
CA MET A 44 21.07 -30.13 -4.57
C MET A 44 22.18 -30.77 -5.40
N ILE A 45 21.81 -31.44 -6.48
CA ILE A 45 22.79 -32.09 -7.36
C ILE A 45 23.14 -31.11 -8.47
N GLU A 46 24.42 -30.78 -8.59
CA GLU A 46 24.92 -29.96 -9.68
C GLU A 46 24.57 -30.62 -11.03
N ASN A 47 24.08 -29.83 -11.99
CA ASN A 47 23.64 -30.29 -13.32
C ASN A 47 22.39 -31.18 -13.38
N ASP A 48 21.64 -31.34 -12.29
CA ASP A 48 20.38 -32.11 -12.27
C ASP A 48 19.18 -31.23 -11.91
N TYR A 49 18.92 -30.22 -12.74
CA TYR A 49 17.86 -29.24 -12.51
C TYR A 49 16.49 -29.89 -12.31
N PHE A 50 16.11 -30.84 -13.16
CA PHE A 50 14.78 -31.45 -13.11
C PHE A 50 14.51 -32.17 -11.79
N ASN A 51 15.44 -33.03 -11.34
CA ASN A 51 15.21 -33.74 -10.07
C ASN A 51 15.33 -32.81 -8.86
N ASN A 52 16.15 -31.76 -8.95
CA ASN A 52 16.21 -30.71 -7.93
C ASN A 52 14.86 -29.99 -7.79
N GLU A 53 14.21 -29.61 -8.89
CA GLU A 53 12.87 -29.01 -8.87
C GLU A 53 11.81 -29.95 -8.26
N ILE A 54 11.81 -31.23 -8.65
CA ILE A 54 10.91 -32.23 -8.07
C ILE A 54 11.12 -32.36 -6.55
N LYS A 55 12.37 -32.33 -6.08
CA LYS A 55 12.68 -32.34 -4.64
C LYS A 55 12.14 -31.10 -3.93
N ILE A 56 12.32 -29.91 -4.50
CA ILE A 56 11.80 -28.64 -3.94
C ILE A 56 10.28 -28.70 -3.83
N LEU A 57 9.59 -29.03 -4.92
CA LEU A 57 8.13 -29.11 -4.95
C LEU A 57 7.57 -30.13 -3.95
N SER A 58 8.20 -31.30 -3.85
CA SER A 58 7.83 -32.34 -2.87
C SER A 58 7.98 -31.84 -1.43
N ARG A 59 9.08 -31.12 -1.13
CA ARG A 59 9.34 -30.53 0.17
C ARG A 59 8.31 -29.45 0.51
N ASP A 60 8.07 -28.50 -0.37
CA ASP A 60 7.13 -27.40 -0.13
C ASP A 60 5.71 -27.93 0.09
N ARG A 61 5.31 -28.93 -0.72
CA ARG A 61 4.04 -29.62 -0.52
C ARG A 61 3.97 -30.28 0.86
N ARG A 62 5.01 -31.00 1.28
CA ARG A 62 5.08 -31.64 2.61
C ARG A 62 4.99 -30.60 3.72
N ARG A 63 5.73 -29.49 3.63
CA ARG A 63 5.71 -28.41 4.63
C ARG A 63 4.31 -27.81 4.77
N THR A 64 3.66 -27.48 3.65
CA THR A 64 2.29 -26.95 3.66
C THR A 64 1.30 -27.94 4.26
N LEU A 65 1.42 -29.23 3.95
CA LEU A 65 0.58 -30.28 4.55
C LEU A 65 0.80 -30.41 6.06
N LEU A 66 2.04 -30.28 6.54
CA LEU A 66 2.35 -30.35 7.97
C LEU A 66 1.82 -29.16 8.77
N LYS A 67 1.55 -28.01 8.13
CA LYS A 67 0.92 -26.84 8.78
C LYS A 67 -0.54 -27.10 9.17
N TYR A 68 -1.24 -28.04 8.53
CA TYR A 68 -2.67 -28.29 8.75
C TYR A 68 -3.03 -28.65 10.21
N GLN A 69 -2.08 -29.26 10.94
CA GLN A 69 -2.27 -29.65 12.35
C GLN A 69 -1.67 -28.65 13.34
N GLN A 70 -1.13 -27.53 12.85
CA GLN A 70 -0.45 -26.54 13.66
C GLN A 70 -1.32 -25.29 13.83
N LYS A 71 -0.98 -24.47 14.82
CA LYS A 71 -1.56 -23.12 14.93
C LYS A 71 -1.04 -22.26 13.79
N VAL A 72 -1.81 -21.24 13.42
CA VAL A 72 -1.38 -20.23 12.45
C VAL A 72 -0.12 -19.55 12.98
N ASP A 73 0.94 -19.60 12.18
CA ASP A 73 2.17 -18.86 12.41
C ASP A 73 2.03 -17.48 11.76
N ARG A 74 1.86 -16.44 12.58
CA ARG A 74 1.72 -15.05 12.12
C ARG A 74 3.04 -14.42 11.69
N THR A 75 4.17 -15.12 11.85
CA THR A 75 5.49 -14.66 11.37
C THR A 75 5.81 -15.14 9.95
N ASP A 76 4.96 -15.97 9.36
CA ASP A 76 5.17 -16.56 8.04
C ASP A 76 4.74 -15.61 6.91
N TRP A 77 5.70 -15.17 6.11
CA TRP A 77 5.46 -14.25 5.00
C TRP A 77 5.06 -14.95 3.70
N GLN A 78 4.16 -14.31 2.96
CA GLN A 78 3.74 -14.78 1.63
C GLN A 78 4.73 -14.41 0.52
N MET A 79 5.59 -13.41 0.77
CA MET A 79 6.60 -12.94 -0.17
C MET A 79 8.00 -13.04 0.42
N THR A 80 8.98 -13.28 -0.44
CA THR A 80 10.39 -13.27 -0.04
C THR A 80 10.94 -11.85 0.02
N PRO A 81 11.94 -11.56 0.86
CA PRO A 81 12.54 -10.22 0.96
C PRO A 81 12.99 -9.55 -0.35
N PRO A 82 13.55 -10.23 -1.37
CA PRO A 82 13.95 -9.57 -2.62
C PRO A 82 12.77 -9.23 -3.55
N THR A 83 11.54 -9.64 -3.22
CA THR A 83 10.36 -9.37 -4.04
C THR A 83 10.09 -7.87 -4.14
N VAL A 84 9.87 -7.36 -5.36
CA VAL A 84 9.48 -5.96 -5.59
C VAL A 84 7.96 -5.90 -5.68
N ASN A 85 7.29 -6.01 -4.52
CA ASN A 85 5.85 -5.92 -4.39
C ASN A 85 5.46 -5.60 -2.94
N ALA A 86 4.18 -5.42 -2.63
CA ALA A 86 3.64 -5.32 -1.27
C ALA A 86 2.34 -6.12 -1.19
N TYR A 87 1.85 -6.39 0.03
CA TYR A 87 0.54 -7.00 0.20
C TYR A 87 -0.09 -6.68 1.56
N TYR A 88 -1.43 -6.77 1.59
CA TYR A 88 -2.24 -6.93 2.79
C TYR A 88 -2.75 -8.37 2.91
N ASN A 89 -2.71 -8.92 4.12
CA ASN A 89 -3.27 -10.24 4.41
C ASN A 89 -4.39 -10.13 5.46
N PRO A 90 -5.66 -10.38 5.07
CA PRO A 90 -6.80 -10.14 5.94
C PRO A 90 -6.87 -11.10 7.14
N THR A 91 -6.36 -12.33 7.04
CA THR A 91 -6.45 -13.29 8.16
C THR A 91 -5.41 -13.05 9.24
N ASN A 92 -4.31 -12.36 8.88
CA ASN A 92 -3.33 -11.90 9.86
C ASN A 92 -3.53 -10.43 10.26
N ASN A 93 -4.35 -9.69 9.52
CA ASN A 93 -4.47 -8.23 9.62
C ASN A 93 -3.10 -7.53 9.56
N GLU A 94 -2.31 -7.91 8.55
CA GLU A 94 -0.92 -7.47 8.37
C GLU A 94 -0.72 -6.80 7.01
N ILE A 95 0.19 -5.82 6.94
CA ILE A 95 0.73 -5.28 5.68
C ILE A 95 2.23 -5.56 5.64
N VAL A 96 2.73 -6.01 4.50
CA VAL A 96 4.14 -6.42 4.36
C VAL A 96 4.79 -5.70 3.19
N PHE A 97 5.97 -5.13 3.48
CA PHE A 97 6.84 -4.45 2.52
C PHE A 97 8.21 -5.15 2.50
N PRO A 98 8.42 -6.13 1.60
CA PRO A 98 9.72 -6.75 1.38
C PRO A 98 10.81 -5.71 1.08
N ALA A 99 12.06 -6.01 1.45
CA ALA A 99 13.19 -5.10 1.20
C ALA A 99 13.32 -4.70 -0.28
N GLY A 100 12.93 -5.57 -1.21
CA GLY A 100 12.96 -5.33 -2.65
C GLY A 100 12.07 -4.17 -3.12
N ILE A 101 11.00 -3.80 -2.42
CA ILE A 101 10.20 -2.61 -2.79
C ILE A 101 10.75 -1.31 -2.20
N LEU A 102 11.58 -1.39 -1.15
CA LEU A 102 12.12 -0.24 -0.40
C LEU A 102 13.39 0.33 -1.04
N GLN A 103 13.34 0.56 -2.35
CA GLN A 103 14.46 1.08 -3.15
C GLN A 103 13.99 2.15 -4.14
N SER A 104 14.95 2.82 -4.78
CA SER A 104 14.65 3.77 -5.86
C SER A 104 13.94 3.07 -7.02
N PRO A 105 12.92 3.69 -7.65
CA PRO A 105 12.44 5.07 -7.44
C PRO A 105 11.37 5.23 -6.35
N LEU A 106 10.98 4.15 -5.67
CA LEU A 106 9.87 4.16 -4.72
C LEU A 106 10.23 4.77 -3.37
N PHE A 107 11.45 4.48 -2.89
CA PHE A 107 11.97 5.00 -1.64
C PHE A 107 13.47 5.25 -1.72
N HIS A 108 13.90 6.40 -1.21
CA HIS A 108 15.30 6.61 -0.85
C HIS A 108 15.38 7.60 0.32
N LYS A 109 16.27 7.34 1.28
CA LYS A 109 16.42 8.21 2.46
C LYS A 109 16.78 9.66 2.14
N ASP A 110 17.47 9.87 1.01
CA ASP A 110 17.93 11.20 0.58
C ASP A 110 16.97 11.85 -0.44
N TYR A 111 15.83 11.21 -0.76
CA TYR A 111 14.81 11.83 -1.60
C TYR A 111 14.00 12.86 -0.82
N PRO A 112 13.47 13.89 -1.51
CA PRO A 112 12.53 14.82 -0.93
C PRO A 112 11.34 14.07 -0.33
N ILE A 113 10.83 14.55 0.80
CA ILE A 113 9.68 13.92 1.46
C ILE A 113 8.47 13.81 0.53
N SER A 114 8.24 14.79 -0.35
CA SER A 114 7.14 14.74 -1.32
C SER A 114 7.25 13.53 -2.25
N ILE A 115 8.45 13.16 -2.67
CA ILE A 115 8.69 12.01 -3.55
C ILE A 115 8.46 10.70 -2.79
N ASN A 116 9.05 10.55 -1.60
CA ASN A 116 8.86 9.34 -0.79
C ASN A 116 7.38 9.13 -0.42
N TYR A 117 6.67 10.18 0.00
CA TYR A 117 5.25 10.09 0.33
C TYR A 117 4.39 9.85 -0.92
N GLY A 118 4.73 10.47 -2.05
CA GLY A 118 4.02 10.27 -3.31
C GLY A 118 4.17 8.85 -3.85
N ALA A 119 5.38 8.29 -3.79
CA ALA A 119 5.67 6.92 -4.22
C ALA A 119 5.35 5.90 -3.12
N ILE A 120 6.34 5.48 -2.31
CA ILE A 120 6.12 4.43 -1.30
C ILE A 120 5.02 4.76 -0.30
N GLY A 121 4.81 6.03 0.06
CA GLY A 121 3.73 6.43 0.96
C GLY A 121 2.33 6.10 0.41
N SER A 122 2.11 6.29 -0.89
CA SER A 122 0.84 5.91 -1.55
C SER A 122 0.64 4.39 -1.55
N ILE A 123 1.72 3.61 -1.70
CA ILE A 123 1.66 2.14 -1.63
C ILE A 123 1.37 1.69 -0.18
N ILE A 124 1.99 2.32 0.83
CA ILE A 124 1.65 2.07 2.23
C ILE A 124 0.18 2.35 2.51
N GLY A 125 -0.33 3.49 2.04
CA GLY A 125 -1.74 3.81 2.18
C GLY A 125 -2.66 2.83 1.42
N HIS A 126 -2.21 2.32 0.27
CA HIS A 126 -2.94 1.32 -0.52
C HIS A 126 -3.12 0.02 0.27
N GLU A 127 -2.03 -0.55 0.81
CA GLU A 127 -2.11 -1.78 1.62
C GLU A 127 -2.94 -1.59 2.89
N VAL A 128 -2.84 -0.43 3.55
CA VAL A 128 -3.71 -0.11 4.71
C VAL A 128 -5.18 -0.07 4.29
N THR A 129 -5.47 0.45 3.10
CA THR A 129 -6.84 0.59 2.61
C THR A 129 -7.46 -0.77 2.25
N HIS A 130 -6.67 -1.78 1.89
CA HIS A 130 -7.17 -3.13 1.68
C HIS A 130 -7.85 -3.73 2.91
N GLY A 131 -7.45 -3.35 4.12
CA GLY A 131 -8.17 -3.72 5.36
C GLY A 131 -9.62 -3.23 5.41
N PHE A 132 -9.99 -2.28 4.55
CA PHE A 132 -11.31 -1.65 4.50
C PHE A 132 -11.92 -1.62 3.10
N ASP A 133 -11.38 -2.37 2.14
CA ASP A 133 -12.02 -2.52 0.82
C ASP A 133 -13.27 -3.43 0.91
N ASN A 134 -13.84 -3.86 -0.22
CA ASN A 134 -15.05 -4.67 -0.19
C ASN A 134 -14.83 -6.06 0.42
N GLN A 135 -13.61 -6.62 0.35
CA GLN A 135 -13.23 -7.89 0.97
C GLN A 135 -12.71 -7.71 2.39
N GLY A 136 -11.71 -6.84 2.59
CA GLY A 136 -11.04 -6.66 3.87
C GLY A 136 -11.97 -6.23 4.98
N ARG A 137 -12.99 -5.40 4.68
CA ARG A 137 -14.01 -4.99 5.67
C ARG A 137 -14.79 -6.15 6.29
N GLN A 138 -14.73 -7.35 5.72
CA GLN A 138 -15.43 -8.52 6.25
C GLN A 138 -14.64 -9.20 7.37
N PHE A 139 -13.39 -8.80 7.58
CA PHE A 139 -12.49 -9.31 8.59
C PHE A 139 -12.40 -8.31 9.76
N ASP A 140 -12.49 -8.82 10.98
CA ASP A 140 -12.27 -8.02 12.19
C ASP A 140 -10.78 -7.76 12.43
N ALA A 141 -10.46 -7.06 13.53
CA ALA A 141 -9.08 -6.72 13.90
C ALA A 141 -8.17 -7.94 14.14
N ASP A 142 -8.76 -9.09 14.45
CA ASP A 142 -8.05 -10.34 14.70
C ASP A 142 -7.90 -11.20 13.43
N GLY A 143 -8.51 -10.77 12.32
CA GLY A 143 -8.52 -11.46 11.03
C GLY A 143 -9.61 -12.53 10.89
N ASN A 144 -10.68 -12.46 11.69
CA ASN A 144 -11.81 -13.37 11.58
C ASN A 144 -12.92 -12.79 10.70
N ILE A 145 -13.52 -13.64 9.86
CA ILE A 145 -14.67 -13.24 9.04
C ILE A 145 -15.91 -13.09 9.94
N HIS A 146 -16.33 -11.86 10.18
CA HIS A 146 -17.63 -11.56 10.76
C HIS A 146 -18.08 -10.14 10.42
N SER A 147 -19.39 -9.88 10.42
CA SER A 147 -19.90 -8.53 10.24
C SER A 147 -19.68 -7.70 11.51
N TRP A 148 -18.73 -6.76 11.49
CA TRP A 148 -18.48 -5.82 12.59
C TRP A 148 -19.07 -4.41 12.33
N TRP A 149 -19.70 -4.21 11.17
CA TRP A 149 -20.34 -2.94 10.81
C TRP A 149 -21.83 -2.95 11.14
N SER A 150 -22.35 -1.77 11.45
CA SER A 150 -23.80 -1.56 11.48
C SER A 150 -24.39 -1.70 10.07
N LYS A 151 -25.65 -2.11 9.99
CA LYS A 151 -26.35 -2.24 8.70
C LYS A 151 -26.31 -0.93 7.89
N SER A 152 -26.51 0.22 8.54
CA SER A 152 -26.48 1.52 7.87
C SER A 152 -25.07 1.90 7.39
N SER A 153 -24.01 1.55 8.13
CA SER A 153 -22.63 1.74 7.68
C SER A 153 -22.34 0.93 6.42
N LEU A 154 -22.82 -0.32 6.37
CA LEU A 154 -22.67 -1.19 5.22
C LEU A 154 -23.42 -0.66 4.00
N GLU A 155 -24.68 -0.27 4.16
CA GLU A 155 -25.49 0.32 3.08
C GLU A 155 -24.83 1.60 2.52
N ASN A 156 -24.27 2.46 3.39
CA ASN A 156 -23.56 3.67 2.97
C ASN A 156 -22.26 3.37 2.23
N PHE A 157 -21.51 2.35 2.66
CA PHE A 157 -20.32 1.90 1.95
C PHE A 157 -20.66 1.39 0.56
N GLU A 158 -21.64 0.48 0.46
CA GLU A 158 -22.09 -0.07 -0.81
C GLU A 158 -22.61 1.01 -1.76
N GLU A 159 -23.29 2.04 -1.25
CA GLU A 159 -23.72 3.17 -2.08
C GLU A 159 -22.54 4.01 -2.58
N LYS A 160 -21.52 4.23 -1.75
CA LYS A 160 -20.32 4.96 -2.14
C LYS A 160 -19.46 4.19 -3.14
N THR A 161 -19.33 2.87 -2.99
CA THR A 161 -18.54 2.04 -3.91
C THR A 161 -19.11 2.00 -5.33
N LYS A 162 -20.45 2.13 -5.49
CA LYS A 162 -21.08 2.28 -6.81
C LYS A 162 -20.52 3.44 -7.63
N CYS A 163 -20.06 4.52 -6.98
CA CYS A 163 -19.39 5.62 -7.67
C CYS A 163 -18.13 5.14 -8.39
N PHE A 164 -17.27 4.39 -7.70
CA PHE A 164 -16.03 3.85 -8.25
C PHE A 164 -16.31 2.85 -9.38
N VAL A 165 -17.26 1.93 -9.17
CA VAL A 165 -17.68 0.98 -10.23
C VAL A 165 -18.09 1.75 -11.49
N LYS A 166 -18.94 2.78 -11.33
CA LYS A 166 -19.40 3.60 -12.47
C LYS A 166 -18.27 4.40 -13.12
N GLN A 167 -17.40 5.02 -12.32
CA GLN A 167 -16.28 5.82 -12.82
C GLN A 167 -15.33 4.95 -13.64
N TYR A 168 -14.82 3.87 -13.07
CA TYR A 168 -13.82 3.03 -13.74
C TYR A 168 -14.41 2.29 -14.95
N SER A 169 -15.70 1.93 -14.92
CA SER A 169 -16.38 1.35 -16.09
C SER A 169 -16.55 2.31 -17.28
N THR A 170 -16.16 3.59 -17.15
CA THR A 170 -16.11 4.55 -18.27
C THR A 170 -14.78 4.54 -19.00
N PHE A 171 -13.74 3.96 -18.41
CA PHE A 171 -12.43 3.84 -19.04
C PHE A 171 -12.46 2.78 -20.12
N THR A 172 -11.84 3.08 -21.27
CA THR A 172 -11.88 2.19 -22.44
C THR A 172 -10.50 1.87 -22.99
N PHE A 173 -10.29 0.61 -23.33
CA PHE A 173 -9.12 0.14 -24.06
C PHE A 173 -9.60 -0.70 -25.25
N ASP A 174 -9.12 -0.35 -26.45
CA ASP A 174 -9.49 -1.01 -27.71
C ASP A 174 -11.01 -1.21 -27.92
N GLY A 175 -11.79 -0.16 -27.59
CA GLY A 175 -13.25 -0.20 -27.74
C GLY A 175 -14.00 -0.99 -26.66
N HIS A 176 -13.30 -1.58 -25.69
CA HIS A 176 -13.89 -2.28 -24.55
C HIS A 176 -13.78 -1.44 -23.27
N ASN A 177 -14.84 -1.49 -22.45
CA ASN A 177 -14.85 -0.81 -21.16
C ASN A 177 -14.17 -1.67 -20.08
N GLU A 178 -13.45 -1.01 -19.17
CA GLU A 178 -12.91 -1.65 -17.97
C GLU A 178 -14.05 -2.22 -17.13
N ASN A 179 -13.80 -3.32 -16.43
CA ASN A 179 -14.76 -3.87 -15.50
C ASN A 179 -14.57 -3.24 -14.11
N GLY A 180 -15.25 -2.10 -13.87
CA GLY A 180 -15.14 -1.38 -12.61
C GLY A 180 -15.62 -2.15 -11.38
N GLN A 181 -16.38 -3.25 -11.55
CA GLN A 181 -16.77 -4.13 -10.44
C GLN A 181 -15.66 -5.10 -10.08
N ARG A 182 -14.94 -5.62 -11.07
CA ARG A 182 -13.79 -6.51 -10.89
C ARG A 182 -12.62 -5.77 -10.24
N THR A 183 -12.39 -4.53 -10.68
CA THR A 183 -11.26 -3.73 -10.20
C THR A 183 -11.57 -2.92 -8.94
N LEU A 184 -12.76 -3.10 -8.36
CA LEU A 184 -13.28 -2.24 -7.31
C LEU A 184 -12.37 -2.14 -6.08
N ASP A 185 -11.85 -3.27 -5.60
CA ASP A 185 -11.04 -3.33 -4.39
C ASP A 185 -9.73 -2.56 -4.56
N GLU A 186 -9.03 -2.82 -5.67
CA GLU A 186 -7.81 -2.10 -6.05
C GLU A 186 -8.05 -0.60 -6.29
N ASN A 187 -9.19 -0.25 -6.90
CA ASN A 187 -9.53 1.15 -7.13
C ASN A 187 -9.83 1.88 -5.81
N ILE A 188 -10.49 1.22 -4.85
CA ILE A 188 -10.70 1.75 -3.49
C ILE A 188 -9.34 1.96 -2.82
N ALA A 189 -8.45 0.97 -2.90
CA ALA A 189 -7.12 1.01 -2.32
C ALA A 189 -6.24 2.12 -2.91
N ASP A 190 -6.25 2.31 -4.23
CA ASP A 190 -5.53 3.42 -4.90
C ASP A 190 -6.01 4.80 -4.43
N ASN A 191 -7.34 4.99 -4.35
CA ASN A 191 -7.94 6.26 -3.95
C ASN A 191 -7.73 6.57 -2.47
N GLY A 192 -7.92 5.57 -1.60
CA GLY A 192 -7.61 5.70 -0.18
C GLY A 192 -6.11 5.93 0.04
N GLY A 193 -5.27 5.15 -0.63
CA GLY A 193 -3.82 5.20 -0.48
C GLY A 193 -3.20 6.54 -0.85
N LEU A 194 -3.53 7.07 -2.04
CA LEU A 194 -3.04 8.39 -2.46
C LEU A 194 -3.49 9.50 -1.49
N LYS A 195 -4.75 9.44 -1.05
CA LYS A 195 -5.32 10.45 -0.14
C LYS A 195 -4.67 10.38 1.24
N ILE A 196 -4.55 9.19 1.83
CA ILE A 196 -3.90 8.98 3.13
C ILE A 196 -2.45 9.47 3.07
N ALA A 197 -1.72 9.12 2.00
CA ALA A 197 -0.34 9.54 1.80
C ALA A 197 -0.20 11.07 1.66
N TYR A 198 -1.11 11.72 0.93
CA TYR A 198 -1.10 13.18 0.81
C TYR A 198 -1.42 13.86 2.13
N LEU A 199 -2.42 13.38 2.88
CA LEU A 199 -2.77 13.90 4.21
C LEU A 199 -1.59 13.77 5.19
N ALA A 200 -0.88 12.64 5.13
CA ALA A 200 0.33 12.40 5.91
C ALA A 200 1.46 13.39 5.55
N TYR A 201 1.71 13.57 4.25
CA TYR A 201 2.69 14.52 3.74
C TYR A 201 2.33 15.96 4.14
N ASP A 202 1.07 16.38 3.97
CA ASP A 202 0.61 17.73 4.32
C ASP A 202 0.71 17.97 5.83
N LYS A 203 0.39 16.98 6.67
CA LYS A 203 0.55 17.08 8.13
C LYS A 203 2.01 17.29 8.52
N ILE A 204 2.95 16.60 7.87
CA ILE A 204 4.40 16.77 8.12
C ILE A 204 4.86 18.13 7.64
N LYS A 205 4.45 18.55 6.44
CA LYS A 205 4.71 19.88 5.89
C LYS A 205 4.25 20.98 6.86
N GLN A 206 3.03 20.86 7.39
CA GLN A 206 2.46 21.79 8.38
C GLN A 206 3.18 21.76 9.72
N ARG A 207 3.60 20.59 10.24
CA ARG A 207 4.37 20.48 11.49
C ARG A 207 5.70 21.21 11.39
N ASN A 208 6.40 21.07 10.27
CA ASN A 208 7.68 21.74 10.04
C ASN A 208 7.53 23.26 9.81
N LEU A 209 6.35 23.72 9.41
CA LEU A 209 6.01 25.15 9.40
C LEU A 209 5.74 25.70 10.81
N LYS A 210 5.39 24.84 11.78
CA LYS A 210 5.00 25.20 13.16
C LYS A 210 6.11 24.99 14.20
N THR A 211 7.31 24.56 13.82
CA THR A 211 8.47 24.43 14.73
C THR A 211 9.07 25.78 15.19
N ASP A 212 8.28 26.85 15.17
CA ASP A 212 8.47 28.05 15.99
C ASP A 212 7.32 28.10 17.02
N ASN A 213 7.59 27.60 18.22
CA ASN A 213 6.78 27.61 19.46
C ASN A 213 5.66 26.56 19.64
N ASN A 214 5.95 25.60 20.53
CA ASN A 214 5.03 24.78 21.34
C ASN A 214 3.79 24.19 20.64
N LEU A 215 3.88 22.93 20.21
CA LEU A 215 2.70 22.16 19.79
C LEU A 215 2.45 20.96 20.71
N GLN A 216 1.37 21.07 21.48
CA GLN A 216 0.69 19.96 22.15
C GLN A 216 -0.19 19.25 21.11
N LEU A 217 -0.09 17.92 21.00
CA LEU A 217 -0.77 17.09 20.00
C LEU A 217 -2.30 17.09 20.21
N PRO A 218 -3.12 17.52 19.23
CA PRO A 218 -4.55 17.26 19.24
C PRO A 218 -4.83 15.88 18.60
N ASP A 219 -5.53 15.03 19.33
CA ASP A 219 -6.14 13.72 19.00
C ASP A 219 -5.64 13.01 17.72
N GLU A 220 -4.92 11.91 17.96
CA GLU A 220 -4.32 11.00 16.99
C GLU A 220 -5.41 10.20 16.27
N ASN A 221 -5.59 10.43 14.96
CA ASN A 221 -6.59 9.73 14.16
C ASN A 221 -5.94 8.59 13.36
N ILE A 222 -6.59 7.43 13.27
CA ILE A 222 -6.36 6.21 12.46
C ILE A 222 -5.29 6.25 11.35
N ALA A 223 -5.24 7.30 10.51
CA ALA A 223 -4.18 7.49 9.51
C ALA A 223 -2.77 7.62 10.13
N ASP A 224 -2.68 8.18 11.34
CA ASP A 224 -1.50 8.35 12.18
C ASP A 224 -1.05 7.04 12.85
N ASN A 225 -1.97 6.10 13.05
CA ASN A 225 -1.68 4.88 13.77
C ASN A 225 -1.10 3.83 12.81
N GLY A 226 -1.77 3.44 11.72
CA GLY A 226 -1.30 2.33 10.85
C GLY A 226 0.03 2.58 10.11
N GLY A 227 -0.06 3.33 9.03
CA GLY A 227 1.09 3.62 8.16
C GLY A 227 1.99 4.72 8.71
N LEU A 228 1.44 5.70 9.43
CA LEU A 228 2.23 6.81 9.96
C LEU A 228 3.03 6.41 11.19
N LYS A 229 2.63 5.43 12.01
CA LYS A 229 3.46 4.94 13.11
C LYS A 229 4.63 4.13 12.61
N ILE A 230 4.47 3.32 11.57
CA ILE A 230 5.61 2.64 10.92
C ILE A 230 6.53 3.66 10.24
N ALA A 231 5.97 4.60 9.48
CA ALA A 231 6.73 5.72 8.92
C ALA A 231 7.35 6.61 10.02
N TYR A 232 6.69 6.75 11.19
CA TYR A 232 7.15 7.49 12.34
C TYR A 232 8.24 6.75 13.10
N LEU A 233 8.15 5.43 13.27
CA LEU A 233 9.18 4.60 13.91
C LEU A 233 10.41 4.50 13.01
N ALA A 234 10.21 4.45 11.69
CA ALA A 234 11.26 4.70 10.72
C ALA A 234 11.82 6.12 10.88
N TYR A 235 10.96 7.14 10.98
CA TYR A 235 11.34 8.55 11.20
C TYR A 235 12.05 8.81 12.54
N ASP A 236 11.70 8.12 13.63
CA ASP A 236 12.27 8.32 14.97
C ASP A 236 13.63 7.62 15.06
N LYS A 237 13.80 6.48 14.37
CA LYS A 237 15.13 5.93 14.03
C LYS A 237 15.94 6.89 13.14
N ILE A 238 15.29 7.63 12.23
CA ILE A 238 15.94 8.60 11.33
C ILE A 238 16.17 9.97 12.01
N LYS A 239 15.47 10.32 13.10
CA LYS A 239 15.53 11.61 13.81
C LYS A 239 16.90 11.93 14.41
N GLN A 240 17.81 10.96 14.39
CA GLN A 240 19.25 11.19 14.60
C GLN A 240 19.95 11.85 13.40
N ARG A 241 19.27 12.12 12.27
CA ARG A 241 19.85 12.72 11.06
C ARG A 241 18.89 13.71 10.39
N ASN A 242 19.39 14.93 10.20
CA ASN A 242 18.73 16.08 9.58
C ASN A 242 18.13 15.77 8.19
N LEU A 243 16.86 15.36 8.11
CA LEU A 243 16.14 15.35 6.84
C LEU A 243 15.85 16.78 6.40
N LYS A 244 16.18 17.12 5.15
CA LYS A 244 15.85 18.42 4.55
C LYS A 244 14.33 18.50 4.34
N THR A 245 13.65 19.21 5.22
CA THR A 245 12.22 19.52 5.09
C THR A 245 12.07 20.69 4.14
N ASP A 246 11.45 20.43 3.00
CA ASP A 246 11.70 21.23 1.81
C ASP A 246 10.43 21.96 1.37
N ASN A 247 10.04 22.93 2.21
CA ASN A 247 9.00 23.89 1.91
C ASN A 247 9.49 24.76 0.74
N ASN A 248 9.11 24.37 -0.49
CA ASN A 248 9.51 24.94 -1.79
C ASN A 248 10.72 24.31 -2.50
N LEU A 249 11.00 23.01 -2.28
CA LEU A 249 11.99 22.36 -3.14
C LEU A 249 11.53 22.32 -4.58
N GLN A 250 12.32 22.96 -5.42
CA GLN A 250 12.35 22.68 -6.84
C GLN A 250 13.57 21.82 -7.10
N LEU A 251 13.35 20.64 -7.68
CA LEU A 251 14.46 19.82 -8.11
C LEU A 251 15.19 20.52 -9.26
N PRO A 252 16.54 20.52 -9.30
CA PRO A 252 17.29 21.10 -10.40
C PRO A 252 16.82 20.56 -11.75
N GLY A 253 16.47 21.45 -12.68
CA GLY A 253 15.95 21.07 -14.00
C GLY A 253 14.45 20.76 -14.06
N LEU A 254 13.72 20.81 -12.96
CA LEU A 254 12.26 20.60 -12.90
C LEU A 254 11.56 21.82 -12.29
N ASN A 255 10.61 22.39 -13.05
CA ASN A 255 9.79 23.52 -12.58
C ASN A 255 8.49 23.03 -11.92
N TYR A 256 8.62 22.18 -10.90
CA TYR A 256 7.50 21.66 -10.10
C TYR A 256 7.73 21.94 -8.62
N ASN A 257 6.67 22.35 -7.92
CA ASN A 257 6.70 22.51 -6.47
C ASN A 257 6.56 21.14 -5.75
N SER A 258 6.80 21.10 -4.45
CA SER A 258 6.74 19.86 -3.66
C SER A 258 5.40 19.12 -3.76
N ASP A 259 4.26 19.83 -3.87
CA ASP A 259 2.93 19.19 -3.98
C ASP A 259 2.73 18.58 -5.37
N GLN A 260 3.23 19.24 -6.42
CA GLN A 260 3.25 18.68 -7.78
C GLN A 260 4.19 17.47 -7.86
N LEU A 261 5.36 17.53 -7.21
CA LEU A 261 6.31 16.43 -7.15
C LEU A 261 5.75 15.20 -6.43
N PHE A 262 4.88 15.38 -5.42
CA PHE A 262 4.17 14.26 -4.79
C PHE A 262 3.34 13.48 -5.80
N PHE A 263 2.48 14.16 -6.56
CA PHE A 263 1.61 13.49 -7.54
C PHE A 263 2.40 12.96 -8.74
N ILE A 264 3.47 13.64 -9.14
CA ILE A 264 4.38 13.15 -10.19
C ILE A 264 5.08 11.87 -9.73
N ALA A 265 5.56 11.80 -8.48
CA ALA A 265 6.20 10.60 -7.94
C ALA A 265 5.22 9.41 -7.89
N SER A 266 3.98 9.64 -7.44
CA SER A 266 2.92 8.63 -7.46
C SER A 266 2.59 8.14 -8.87
N ALA A 267 2.50 9.05 -9.85
CA ALA A 267 2.29 8.68 -11.24
C ALA A 267 3.47 7.90 -11.81
N HIS A 268 4.69 8.30 -11.47
CA HIS A 268 5.92 7.70 -11.98
C HIS A 268 6.15 6.29 -11.44
N SER A 269 5.71 5.97 -10.22
CA SER A 269 5.75 4.58 -9.69
C SER A 269 4.87 3.62 -10.47
N MET A 270 3.93 4.12 -11.30
CA MET A 270 3.06 3.32 -12.15
C MET A 270 3.36 3.49 -13.65
N CYS A 271 4.51 4.05 -14.04
CA CYS A 271 4.89 4.11 -15.45
C CYS A 271 5.12 2.69 -16.01
N ASN A 272 4.25 2.28 -16.94
CA ASN A 272 4.30 0.96 -17.55
C ASN A 272 3.92 1.06 -19.04
N ILE A 273 4.60 0.29 -19.90
CA ILE A 273 4.22 0.02 -21.29
C ILE A 273 4.09 -1.48 -21.47
N GLN A 274 2.96 -1.91 -22.03
CA GLN A 274 2.66 -3.31 -22.29
C GLN A 274 2.29 -3.49 -23.77
N THR A 275 2.42 -4.73 -24.27
CA THR A 275 1.88 -5.08 -25.58
C THR A 275 0.35 -5.02 -25.55
N THR A 276 -0.29 -4.79 -26.71
CA THR A 276 -1.75 -4.78 -26.81
C THR A 276 -2.38 -6.06 -26.25
N ASN A 277 -1.78 -7.23 -26.56
CA ASN A 277 -2.22 -8.51 -26.03
C ASN A 277 -2.05 -8.62 -24.50
N GLY A 278 -0.97 -8.06 -23.95
CA GLY A 278 -0.76 -7.99 -22.50
C GLY A 278 -1.85 -7.15 -21.82
N ILE A 279 -2.14 -5.96 -22.35
CA ILE A 279 -3.20 -5.10 -21.80
C ILE A 279 -4.55 -5.82 -21.89
N HIS A 280 -4.89 -6.46 -23.02
CA HIS A 280 -6.13 -7.24 -23.14
C HIS A 280 -6.23 -8.37 -22.12
N TYR A 281 -5.13 -9.10 -21.89
CA TYR A 281 -5.09 -10.15 -20.90
C TYR A 281 -5.36 -9.60 -19.49
N ASP A 282 -4.72 -8.49 -19.12
CA ASP A 282 -4.90 -7.86 -17.79
C ASP A 282 -6.30 -7.27 -17.63
N PHE A 283 -6.86 -6.67 -18.69
CA PHE A 283 -8.23 -6.15 -18.73
C PHE A 283 -9.29 -7.22 -18.40
N ILE A 284 -8.96 -8.50 -18.58
CA ILE A 284 -9.85 -9.63 -18.34
C ILE A 284 -9.50 -10.34 -17.02
N THR A 285 -8.21 -10.45 -16.70
CA THR A 285 -7.72 -11.32 -15.60
C THR A 285 -7.19 -10.58 -14.37
N ASP A 286 -6.55 -9.42 -14.53
CA ASP A 286 -5.92 -8.67 -13.43
C ASP A 286 -6.94 -7.90 -12.59
N PRO A 287 -7.06 -8.11 -11.26
CA PRO A 287 -7.92 -7.29 -10.41
C PRO A 287 -7.52 -5.80 -10.41
N HIS A 288 -6.31 -5.45 -10.82
CA HIS A 288 -5.93 -4.06 -10.95
C HIS A 288 -6.43 -3.46 -12.26
N SER A 289 -6.90 -2.21 -12.18
CA SER A 289 -7.03 -1.40 -13.39
C SER A 289 -5.64 -1.24 -14.04
N PRO A 290 -5.53 -1.15 -15.38
CA PRO A 290 -4.27 -0.81 -16.04
C PRO A 290 -3.66 0.47 -15.47
N ALA A 291 -2.33 0.52 -15.41
CA ALA A 291 -1.60 1.56 -14.69
C ALA A 291 -2.03 3.01 -15.03
N ARG A 292 -2.30 3.29 -16.32
CA ARG A 292 -2.82 4.60 -16.75
C ARG A 292 -4.15 4.98 -16.09
N PHE A 293 -5.04 4.01 -15.88
CA PHE A 293 -6.36 4.20 -15.29
C PHE A 293 -6.31 4.24 -13.77
N ARG A 294 -5.36 3.52 -13.15
CA ARG A 294 -5.04 3.72 -11.72
C ARG A 294 -4.68 5.16 -11.44
N ILE A 295 -3.77 5.75 -12.22
CA ILE A 295 -3.40 7.16 -12.05
C ILE A 295 -4.55 8.11 -12.36
N ILE A 296 -5.17 8.01 -13.55
CA ILE A 296 -6.21 8.94 -13.97
C ILE A 296 -7.43 8.89 -13.04
N GLY A 297 -7.93 7.69 -12.73
CA GLY A 297 -9.11 7.52 -11.88
C GLY A 297 -8.90 8.07 -10.48
N THR A 298 -7.71 7.85 -9.92
CA THR A 298 -7.35 8.31 -8.58
C THR A 298 -7.24 9.84 -8.52
N VAL A 299 -6.49 10.46 -9.43
CA VAL A 299 -6.30 11.92 -9.39
C VAL A 299 -7.55 12.70 -9.83
N GLN A 300 -8.44 12.09 -10.62
CA GLN A 300 -9.77 12.64 -10.90
C GLN A 300 -10.58 12.87 -9.62
N ASN A 301 -10.40 12.02 -8.62
CA ASN A 301 -11.10 12.08 -7.34
C ASN A 301 -10.39 12.95 -6.29
N SER A 302 -9.13 13.33 -6.52
CA SER A 302 -8.37 14.18 -5.59
C SER A 302 -8.65 15.67 -5.80
N ASP A 303 -8.99 16.34 -4.70
CA ASP A 303 -9.16 17.79 -4.65
C ASP A 303 -7.82 18.52 -4.47
N GLU A 304 -6.86 17.83 -3.89
CA GLU A 304 -5.49 18.24 -3.65
C GLU A 304 -4.72 18.27 -4.96
N PHE A 305 -4.89 17.25 -5.81
CA PHE A 305 -4.31 17.20 -7.15
C PHE A 305 -4.74 18.39 -8.01
N ARG A 306 -6.05 18.66 -8.10
CA ARG A 306 -6.55 19.79 -8.90
C ARG A 306 -6.02 21.14 -8.39
N LYS A 307 -5.79 21.28 -7.08
CA LYS A 307 -5.20 22.50 -6.50
C LYS A 307 -3.72 22.61 -6.88
N ALA A 308 -2.95 21.54 -6.71
CA ALA A 308 -1.53 21.49 -7.04
C ALA A 308 -1.24 21.81 -8.52
N PHE A 309 -2.11 21.39 -9.44
CA PHE A 309 -1.97 21.64 -10.88
C PHE A 309 -2.90 22.73 -11.42
N SER A 310 -3.67 23.41 -10.55
CA SER A 310 -4.65 24.44 -10.96
C SER A 310 -5.60 23.97 -12.06
N CYS A 311 -6.08 22.73 -12.00
CA CYS A 311 -6.94 22.15 -13.02
C CYS A 311 -8.31 22.84 -13.07
N LYS A 312 -8.70 23.36 -14.23
CA LYS A 312 -10.02 23.96 -14.45
C LYS A 312 -11.14 22.94 -14.20
N SER A 313 -12.26 23.40 -13.63
CA SER A 313 -13.44 22.57 -13.42
C SER A 313 -13.97 21.98 -14.72
N LYS A 314 -14.55 20.77 -14.65
CA LYS A 314 -15.13 20.05 -15.79
C LYS A 314 -14.11 19.67 -16.88
N THR A 315 -12.84 19.53 -16.50
CA THR A 315 -11.81 18.94 -17.37
C THR A 315 -11.67 17.45 -17.09
N SER A 316 -10.99 16.72 -17.98
CA SER A 316 -10.79 15.27 -17.83
C SER A 316 -10.16 14.89 -16.48
N MET A 317 -9.24 15.72 -15.95
CA MET A 317 -8.56 15.48 -14.66
C MET A 317 -9.22 16.21 -13.48
N ASN A 318 -10.33 16.92 -13.71
CA ASN A 318 -11.12 17.56 -12.66
C ASN A 318 -12.62 17.50 -13.01
N PRO A 319 -13.21 16.29 -13.01
CA PRO A 319 -14.62 16.07 -13.30
C PRO A 319 -15.50 16.67 -12.19
N SER A 320 -16.77 16.95 -12.52
CA SER A 320 -17.75 17.46 -11.54
C SER A 320 -18.10 16.45 -10.47
N ILE A 321 -18.09 15.16 -10.82
CA ILE A 321 -18.40 14.05 -9.92
C ILE A 321 -17.08 13.41 -9.53
N LYS A 322 -16.83 13.33 -8.21
CA LYS A 322 -15.65 12.72 -7.61
C LYS A 322 -16.12 11.63 -6.65
N CYS A 323 -15.49 10.47 -6.70
CA CYS A 323 -15.77 9.36 -5.81
C CYS A 323 -14.90 9.45 -4.56
N GLN A 324 -15.49 9.25 -3.38
CA GLN A 324 -14.77 9.28 -2.11
C GLN A 324 -15.39 8.32 -1.10
N LEU A 325 -14.51 7.48 -0.53
CA LEU A 325 -14.85 6.51 0.50
C LEU A 325 -14.07 6.82 1.79
N TRP A 326 -12.77 6.53 1.79
CA TRP A 326 -11.81 6.79 2.86
C TRP A 326 -11.22 8.20 2.78
#